data_AF-A0A927PP90-F1
#
_entry.id   AF-A0A927PP90-F1
#
_cell.length_a   1.000
_cell.length_b   1.000
_cell.length_c   1.000
_cell.angle_alpha   90.00
_cell.angle_beta   90.00
_cell.angle_gamma   90.00
#
_symmetry.space_group_name_H-M   'P 1'
#
loop_
_entity.id
_entity.type
_entity.pdbx_description
1 polymer ?
#
loop_
_entity_poly.entity_id
_entity_poly.type
_entity_poly.pdbx_seq_one_letter_code
_entity_poly.pdbx_strand_id
1 'polypeptide(L)'
;MNDREQYEAAERQHLLVQSFLPRVDSKVSALFAVAAGELAIICLNVTRASLITWWAAIPLAVALILIATSVILLYKCAFPHLDGGHSSLIFFKEVAKRTEVDFQREWKAADYANLLNDMLGQVWGNSIIVSKKFFYLKWASISIAASLLPWGAYLAASSFITSKMIQIST
;
A
#
# COMPACT_ATOMS: atom_id res chain seq x y z
N MET A 1 -31.52 17.33 15.14
CA MET A 1 -30.89 17.04 13.85
C MET A 1 -31.81 16.09 13.12
N ASN A 2 -32.39 16.53 12.00
CA ASN A 2 -33.34 15.75 11.20
C ASN A 2 -32.61 14.55 10.55
N ASP A 3 -33.29 13.44 10.25
CA ASP A 3 -32.67 12.22 9.70
C ASP A 3 -31.93 12.51 8.39
N ARG A 4 -32.43 13.46 7.61
CA ARG A 4 -31.77 13.99 6.41
C ARG A 4 -30.44 14.70 6.70
N GLU A 5 -30.39 15.53 7.73
CA GLU A 5 -29.17 16.24 8.13
C GLU A 5 -28.10 15.24 8.63
N GLN A 6 -28.53 14.20 9.35
CA GLN A 6 -27.65 13.13 9.80
C GLN A 6 -27.09 12.33 8.62
N TYR A 7 -27.93 12.04 7.62
CA TYR A 7 -27.50 11.37 6.38
C TYR A 7 -26.48 12.21 5.60
N GLU A 8 -26.75 13.50 5.39
CA GLU A 8 -25.83 14.42 4.70
C GLU A 8 -24.49 14.54 5.45
N ALA A 9 -24.51 14.54 6.78
CA ALA A 9 -23.29 14.53 7.59
C ALA A 9 -22.50 13.21 7.43
N ALA A 10 -23.18 12.06 7.42
CA ALA A 10 -22.56 10.75 7.21
C ALA A 10 -21.96 10.62 5.81
N GLU A 11 -22.64 11.12 4.78
CA GLU A 11 -22.15 11.16 3.40
C GLU A 11 -20.88 12.01 3.27
N ARG A 12 -20.84 13.20 3.89
CA ARG A 12 -19.63 14.03 3.92
C ARG A 12 -18.46 13.28 4.57
N GLN A 13 -18.71 12.60 5.69
CA GLN A 13 -17.67 11.81 6.36
C GLN A 13 -17.20 10.64 5.49
N HIS A 14 -18.12 9.98 4.78
CA HIS A 14 -17.80 8.91 3.85
C HIS A 14 -16.86 9.38 2.73
N LEU A 15 -17.18 10.53 2.11
CA LEU A 15 -16.35 11.16 1.09
C LEU A 15 -14.97 11.56 1.63
N LEU A 16 -14.91 12.08 2.85
CA LEU A 16 -13.64 12.40 3.52
C LEU A 16 -12.77 11.15 3.69
N VAL A 17 -13.33 10.04 4.18
CA VAL A 17 -12.59 8.79 4.36
C VAL A 17 -12.11 8.24 3.01
N GLN A 18 -12.97 8.24 1.99
CA GLN A 18 -12.60 7.80 0.64
C GLN A 18 -11.49 8.66 0.01
N SER A 19 -11.45 9.96 0.32
CA SER A 19 -10.42 10.87 -0.19
C SER A 19 -8.99 10.49 0.22
N PHE A 20 -8.81 9.68 1.28
CA PHE A 20 -7.50 9.19 1.69
C PHE A 20 -6.99 8.01 0.86
N LEU A 21 -7.88 7.21 0.26
CA LEU A 21 -7.50 6.04 -0.54
C LEU A 21 -6.53 6.40 -1.70
N PRO A 22 -6.84 7.35 -2.60
CA PRO A 22 -5.93 7.69 -3.69
C PRO A 22 -4.59 8.27 -3.20
N ARG A 23 -4.58 8.93 -2.03
CA ARG A 23 -3.35 9.44 -1.41
C ARG A 23 -2.46 8.31 -0.90
N VAL A 24 -3.04 7.24 -0.39
CA VAL A 24 -2.29 6.05 0.03
C VAL A 24 -1.80 5.28 -1.20
N ASP A 25 -2.66 5.05 -2.19
CA ASP A 25 -2.32 4.25 -3.38
C ASP A 25 -1.24 4.91 -4.24
N SER A 26 -1.21 6.25 -4.32
CA SER A 26 -0.12 6.98 -4.98
C SER A 26 1.23 6.79 -4.28
N LYS A 27 1.26 6.83 -2.94
CA LYS A 27 2.48 6.55 -2.16
C LYS A 27 2.94 5.09 -2.30
N VAL A 28 1.99 4.14 -2.34
CA VAL A 28 2.30 2.73 -2.56
C VAL A 28 3.01 2.54 -3.91
N SER A 29 2.48 3.15 -4.97
CA SER A 29 3.08 3.08 -6.31
C SER A 29 4.48 3.67 -6.36
N ALA A 30 4.70 4.82 -5.71
CA ALA A 30 6.01 5.45 -5.60
C ALA A 30 7.03 4.55 -4.87
N LEU A 31 6.64 3.96 -3.74
CA LEU A 31 7.50 3.08 -2.96
C LEU A 31 7.82 1.77 -3.70
N PHE A 32 6.89 1.22 -4.47
CA PHE A 32 7.15 0.09 -5.36
C PHE A 32 8.23 0.42 -6.39
N ALA A 33 8.16 1.61 -7.00
CA ALA A 33 9.16 2.05 -7.97
C ALA A 33 10.56 2.18 -7.34
N VAL A 34 10.65 2.70 -6.11
CA VAL A 34 11.92 2.77 -5.36
C VAL A 34 12.47 1.37 -5.08
N ALA A 35 11.67 0.47 -4.54
CA ALA A 35 12.08 -0.91 -4.27
C ALA A 35 12.55 -1.65 -5.53
N ALA A 36 11.84 -1.45 -6.65
CA ALA A 36 12.24 -2.00 -7.95
C ALA A 36 13.58 -1.40 -8.44
N GLY A 37 13.79 -0.10 -8.24
CA GLY A 37 15.05 0.59 -8.57
C GLY A 37 16.23 0.08 -7.75
N GLU A 38 16.07 -0.06 -6.43
CA GLU A 38 17.09 -0.64 -5.55
C GLU A 38 17.48 -2.05 -6.00
N LEU A 39 16.47 -2.90 -6.28
CA LEU A 39 16.68 -4.27 -6.73
C LEU A 39 17.38 -4.33 -8.10
N ALA A 40 16.97 -3.49 -9.05
CA ALA A 40 17.61 -3.42 -10.37
C ALA A 40 19.10 -3.08 -10.26
N ILE A 41 19.45 -2.08 -9.43
CA ILE A 41 20.84 -1.67 -9.22
C ILE A 41 21.65 -2.77 -8.52
N ILE A 42 21.06 -3.51 -7.57
CA ILE A 42 21.70 -4.68 -6.98
C ILE A 42 22.02 -5.71 -8.07
N CYS A 43 21.03 -6.09 -8.89
CA CYS A 43 21.20 -7.08 -9.95
C CYS A 43 22.32 -6.71 -10.94
N LEU A 44 22.47 -5.43 -11.25
CA LEU A 44 23.53 -4.93 -12.14
C LEU A 44 24.93 -4.94 -11.52
N ASN A 45 25.04 -4.97 -10.18
CA ASN A 45 26.31 -4.90 -9.45
C ASN A 45 26.65 -6.18 -8.68
N VAL A 46 25.83 -7.23 -8.77
CA VAL A 46 26.13 -8.56 -8.22
C VAL A 46 27.24 -9.22 -9.03
N THR A 47 28.29 -9.63 -8.33
CA THR A 47 29.41 -10.39 -8.88
C THR A 47 29.66 -11.62 -8.02
N ARG A 48 30.31 -12.65 -8.59
CA ARG A 48 30.69 -13.84 -7.80
C ARG A 48 31.59 -13.45 -6.62
N ALA A 49 32.46 -12.46 -6.80
CA ALA A 49 33.35 -11.97 -5.75
C ALA A 49 32.58 -11.29 -4.60
N SER A 50 31.52 -10.53 -4.88
CA SER A 50 30.70 -9.90 -3.83
C SER A 50 29.92 -10.92 -2.99
N LEU A 51 29.57 -12.08 -3.55
CA LEU A 51 28.87 -13.16 -2.83
C LEU A 51 29.77 -13.95 -1.88
N ILE A 52 31.05 -14.11 -2.21
CA ILE A 52 32.03 -14.83 -1.36
C ILE A 52 32.56 -13.91 -0.25
N THR A 53 32.56 -12.61 -0.49
CA THR A 53 33.11 -11.61 0.41
C THR A 53 32.10 -11.24 1.50
N TRP A 54 32.34 -11.68 2.74
CA TRP A 54 31.36 -11.56 3.84
C TRP A 54 30.86 -10.13 4.10
N TRP A 55 31.75 -9.13 4.01
CA TRP A 55 31.41 -7.72 4.25
C TRP A 55 30.63 -7.07 3.10
N ALA A 56 30.50 -7.74 1.95
CA ALA A 56 29.58 -7.38 0.87
C ALA A 56 28.31 -8.26 0.90
N ALA A 57 28.47 -9.55 1.19
CA ALA A 57 27.37 -10.51 1.24
C ALA A 57 26.36 -10.24 2.35
N ILE A 58 26.81 -9.82 3.54
CA ILE A 58 25.91 -9.50 4.66
C ILE A 58 25.03 -8.28 4.35
N PRO A 59 25.58 -7.10 3.95
CA PRO A 59 24.75 -5.97 3.54
C PRO A 59 23.79 -6.30 2.40
N LEU A 60 24.23 -7.11 1.42
CA LEU A 60 23.37 -7.58 0.34
C LEU A 60 22.16 -8.36 0.87
N ALA A 61 22.39 -9.35 1.73
CA ALA A 61 21.32 -10.18 2.30
C ALA A 61 20.34 -9.32 3.11
N VAL A 62 20.83 -8.40 3.94
CA VAL A 62 20.00 -7.51 4.74
C VAL A 62 19.17 -6.57 3.85
N ALA A 63 19.77 -5.98 2.82
CA ALA A 63 19.06 -5.13 1.87
C ALA A 63 17.93 -5.89 1.18
N LEU A 64 18.19 -7.11 0.68
CA LEU A 64 17.19 -7.95 0.03
C LEU A 64 16.03 -8.34 0.97
N ILE A 65 16.31 -8.65 2.24
CA ILE A 65 15.27 -8.96 3.22
C ILE A 65 14.37 -7.73 3.47
N LEU A 66 14.96 -6.55 3.61
CA LEU A 66 14.21 -5.31 3.83
C LEU A 66 13.37 -4.91 2.59
N ILE A 67 13.93 -5.06 1.39
CA ILE A 67 13.21 -4.84 0.12
C ILE A 67 12.08 -5.85 -0.03
N ALA A 68 12.31 -7.14 0.23
CA ALA A 68 11.25 -8.15 0.17
C ALA A 68 10.14 -7.87 1.19
N THR A 69 10.50 -7.48 2.40
CA THR A 69 9.55 -7.10 3.46
C THR A 69 8.72 -5.90 3.04
N SER A 70 9.35 -4.86 2.47
CA SER A 70 8.63 -3.68 2.00
C SER A 70 7.65 -4.02 0.88
N VAL A 71 8.06 -4.82 -0.11
CA VAL A 71 7.20 -5.29 -1.20
C VAL A 71 5.99 -6.07 -0.68
N ILE A 72 6.18 -6.96 0.30
CA ILE A 72 5.08 -7.71 0.93
C ILE A 72 4.10 -6.76 1.66
N LEU A 73 4.62 -5.77 2.38
CA LEU A 73 3.79 -4.78 3.08
C LEU A 73 3.02 -3.89 2.09
N LEU A 74 3.66 -3.46 1.00
CA LEU A 74 3.03 -2.68 -0.06
C LEU A 74 1.93 -3.50 -0.75
N TYR A 75 2.14 -4.79 -1.00
CA TYR A 75 1.13 -5.69 -1.54
C TYR A 75 -0.08 -5.81 -0.61
N LYS A 76 0.14 -6.01 0.70
CA LYS A 76 -0.93 -6.03 1.72
C LYS A 76 -1.67 -4.69 1.82
N CYS A 77 -0.99 -3.58 1.55
CA CYS A 77 -1.60 -2.25 1.48
C CYS A 77 -2.47 -2.07 0.23
N ALA A 78 -2.02 -2.56 -0.94
CA ALA A 78 -2.78 -2.49 -2.18
C ALA A 78 -4.07 -3.32 -2.10
N PHE A 79 -3.97 -4.54 -1.55
CA PHE A 79 -5.06 -5.52 -1.50
C PHE A 79 -5.39 -5.94 -0.07
N PRO A 80 -6.01 -5.08 0.75
CA PRO A 80 -6.52 -5.50 2.05
C PRO A 80 -7.68 -6.48 1.87
N HIS A 81 -7.76 -7.51 2.71
CA HIS A 81 -8.91 -8.41 2.74
C HIS A 81 -10.17 -7.60 3.14
N LEU A 82 -11.15 -7.60 2.25
CA LEU A 82 -12.42 -6.89 2.39
C LEU A 82 -13.47 -7.87 2.91
N ASP A 83 -13.55 -8.01 4.23
CA ASP A 83 -14.64 -8.72 4.90
C ASP A 83 -15.64 -7.68 5.42
N GLY A 84 -16.79 -7.53 4.75
CA GLY A 84 -17.87 -6.63 5.20
C GLY A 84 -18.82 -6.15 4.10
N GLY A 85 -19.95 -5.57 4.54
CA GLY A 85 -20.93 -4.92 3.67
C GLY A 85 -22.10 -5.79 3.21
N HIS A 86 -22.65 -6.67 4.05
CA HIS A 86 -23.81 -7.48 3.66
C HIS A 86 -25.05 -6.61 3.35
N SER A 87 -25.63 -6.78 2.15
CA SER A 87 -26.90 -6.17 1.71
C SER A 87 -26.96 -4.63 1.62
N SER A 88 -25.80 -3.97 1.63
CA SER A 88 -25.70 -2.50 1.48
C SER A 88 -26.25 -2.04 0.12
N LEU A 89 -27.01 -0.94 0.10
CA LEU A 89 -27.49 -0.27 -1.11
C LEU A 89 -26.45 0.72 -1.67
N ILE A 90 -25.44 1.08 -0.88
CA ILE A 90 -24.39 2.04 -1.25
C ILE A 90 -23.10 1.32 -1.66
N PHE A 91 -22.82 0.14 -1.10
CA PHE A 91 -21.57 -0.59 -1.38
C PHE A 91 -21.56 -1.20 -2.78
N PHE A 92 -20.61 -0.78 -3.61
CA PHE A 92 -20.50 -1.20 -5.02
C PHE A 92 -20.51 -2.72 -5.21
N LYS A 93 -19.89 -3.49 -4.32
CA LYS A 93 -19.82 -4.96 -4.43
C LYS A 93 -21.18 -5.63 -4.23
N GLU A 94 -22.05 -5.08 -3.38
CA GLU A 94 -23.41 -5.59 -3.21
C GLU A 94 -24.35 -5.05 -4.29
N VAL A 95 -24.21 -3.79 -4.69
CA VAL A 95 -24.97 -3.23 -5.81
C VAL A 95 -24.73 -4.04 -7.09
N ALA A 96 -23.48 -4.43 -7.36
CA ALA A 96 -23.13 -5.27 -8.51
C ALA A 96 -23.75 -6.68 -8.50
N LYS A 97 -24.25 -7.17 -7.36
CA LYS A 97 -24.95 -8.46 -7.27
C LYS A 97 -26.45 -8.36 -7.59
N ARG A 98 -27.01 -7.14 -7.59
CA ARG A 98 -28.42 -6.88 -7.87
C ARG A 98 -28.66 -6.68 -9.37
N THR A 99 -29.89 -6.95 -9.81
CA THR A 99 -30.33 -6.47 -11.13
C THR A 99 -30.65 -4.97 -11.05
N GLU A 100 -30.60 -4.27 -12.19
CA GLU A 100 -30.93 -2.85 -12.25
C GLU A 100 -32.35 -2.56 -11.71
N VAL A 101 -33.32 -3.41 -12.07
CA VAL A 101 -34.72 -3.27 -11.66
C VAL A 101 -34.87 -3.45 -10.15
N ASP A 102 -34.22 -4.46 -9.58
CA ASP A 102 -34.26 -4.72 -8.14
C ASP A 102 -33.58 -3.59 -7.36
N PHE A 103 -32.43 -3.10 -7.83
CA PHE A 103 -31.73 -1.97 -7.23
C PHE A 103 -32.60 -0.70 -7.22
N GLN A 104 -33.19 -0.32 -8.36
CA GLN A 104 -34.05 0.87 -8.42
C GLN A 104 -35.26 0.76 -7.49
N ARG A 105 -35.87 -0.43 -7.41
CA ARG A 105 -37.02 -0.68 -6.53
C ARG A 105 -36.62 -0.56 -5.05
N GLU A 106 -35.54 -1.23 -4.65
CA GLU A 106 -35.06 -1.22 -3.27
C GLU A 106 -34.57 0.17 -2.85
N TRP A 107 -33.89 0.91 -3.73
CA TRP A 107 -33.43 2.27 -3.48
C TRP A 107 -34.60 3.24 -3.26
N LYS A 108 -35.63 3.19 -4.12
CA LYS A 108 -36.81 4.06 -4.00
C LYS A 108 -37.69 3.71 -2.80
N ALA A 109 -37.65 2.47 -2.33
CA ALA A 109 -38.40 2.00 -1.16
C ALA A 109 -37.65 2.20 0.17
N ALA A 110 -36.37 2.57 0.13
CA ALA A 110 -35.56 2.75 1.32
C ALA A 110 -35.94 4.03 2.09
N ASP A 111 -36.10 3.90 3.40
CA ASP A 111 -36.26 5.03 4.31
C ASP A 111 -34.89 5.65 4.69
N TYR A 112 -34.89 6.94 5.04
CA TYR A 112 -33.71 7.69 5.46
C TYR A 112 -33.00 7.03 6.65
N ALA A 113 -33.73 6.43 7.59
CA ALA A 113 -33.12 5.71 8.71
C ALA A 113 -32.29 4.50 8.26
N ASN A 114 -32.78 3.75 7.25
CA ASN A 114 -32.04 2.61 6.70
C ASN A 114 -30.82 3.05 5.88
N LEU A 115 -30.97 4.12 5.09
CA LEU A 115 -29.86 4.70 4.32
C LEU A 115 -28.77 5.29 5.22
N LEU A 116 -29.15 5.92 6.34
CA LEU A 116 -28.22 6.42 7.34
C LEU A 116 -27.41 5.28 7.98
N ASN A 117 -28.07 4.20 8.40
CA ASN A 117 -27.41 3.04 8.97
C ASN A 117 -26.43 2.38 7.98
N ASP A 118 -26.84 2.25 6.71
CA ASP A 118 -25.96 1.74 5.65
C ASP A 118 -24.75 2.65 5.44
N MET A 119 -24.98 3.97 5.33
CA MET A 119 -23.90 4.96 5.18
C MET A 119 -22.91 4.94 6.35
N LEU A 120 -23.40 4.89 7.59
CA LEU A 120 -22.55 4.79 8.78
C LEU A 120 -21.75 3.48 8.78
N GLY A 121 -22.35 2.37 8.35
CA GLY A 121 -21.65 1.10 8.13
C GLY A 121 -20.51 1.24 7.11
N GLN A 122 -20.75 1.95 6.00
CA GLN A 122 -19.72 2.24 5.01
C GLN A 122 -18.61 3.14 5.54
N VAL A 123 -18.94 4.19 6.30
CA VAL A 123 -17.96 5.07 6.94
C VAL A 123 -17.06 4.25 7.88
N TRP A 124 -17.65 3.41 8.72
CA TRP A 124 -16.91 2.56 9.65
C TRP A 124 -16.01 1.55 8.90
N GLY A 125 -16.56 0.83 7.92
CA GLY A 125 -15.81 -0.14 7.12
C GLY A 125 -14.65 0.50 6.35
N ASN A 126 -14.90 1.62 5.66
CA ASN A 126 -13.86 2.35 4.95
C ASN A 126 -12.80 2.91 5.90
N SER A 127 -13.17 3.33 7.10
CA SER A 127 -12.20 3.80 8.11
C SER A 127 -11.25 2.69 8.55
N ILE A 128 -11.76 1.46 8.71
CA ILE A 128 -10.93 0.28 9.00
C ILE A 128 -9.98 -0.02 7.84
N ILE A 129 -10.47 0.02 6.61
CA ILE A 129 -9.65 -0.22 5.40
C ILE A 129 -8.53 0.80 5.32
N VAL A 130 -8.86 2.09 5.45
CA VAL A 130 -7.90 3.19 5.40
C VAL A 130 -6.87 3.06 6.54
N SER A 131 -7.30 2.72 7.75
CA SER A 131 -6.40 2.48 8.89
C SER A 131 -5.41 1.34 8.62
N LYS A 132 -5.87 0.18 8.12
CA LYS A 132 -5.01 -0.95 7.73
C LYS A 132 -4.02 -0.56 6.63
N LYS A 133 -4.48 0.15 5.60
CA LYS A 133 -3.63 0.67 4.53
C LYS A 133 -2.53 1.59 5.08
N PHE A 134 -2.87 2.54 5.95
CA PHE A 134 -1.88 3.41 6.60
C PHE A 134 -0.88 2.65 7.45
N PHE A 135 -1.32 1.63 8.18
CA PHE A 135 -0.42 0.78 8.97
C PHE A 135 0.63 0.09 8.10
N TYR A 136 0.20 -0.59 7.03
CA TYR A 136 1.12 -1.26 6.11
C TYR A 136 2.02 -0.27 5.36
N LEU A 137 1.47 0.87 4.93
CA LEU A 137 2.24 1.92 4.28
C LEU A 137 3.35 2.45 5.19
N LYS A 138 3.06 2.71 6.46
CA LYS A 138 4.06 3.19 7.44
C LYS A 138 5.23 2.21 7.56
N TRP A 139 4.92 0.93 7.76
CA TRP A 139 5.96 -0.10 7.90
C TRP A 139 6.73 -0.35 6.61
N ALA A 140 6.07 -0.26 5.45
CA ALA A 140 6.75 -0.34 4.15
C ALA A 140 7.72 0.83 3.96
N SER A 141 7.30 2.06 4.31
CA SER A 141 8.14 3.25 4.26
C SER A 141 9.36 3.13 5.18
N ILE A 142 9.17 2.64 6.41
CA ILE A 142 10.29 2.41 7.35
C ILE A 142 11.24 1.35 6.79
N SER A 143 10.70 0.26 6.21
CA SER A 143 11.51 -0.83 5.66
C SER A 143 12.36 -0.39 4.47
N ILE A 144 11.80 0.43 3.56
CA ILE A 144 12.55 1.03 2.43
C ILE A 144 13.58 2.03 2.94
N ALA A 145 13.21 2.91 3.87
CA ALA A 145 14.19 3.85 4.44
C ALA A 145 15.36 3.11 5.12
N ALA A 146 15.07 2.00 5.79
CA ALA A 146 16.07 1.14 6.41
C ALA A 146 16.90 0.35 5.39
N SER A 147 16.36 -0.01 4.20
CA SER A 147 17.12 -0.73 3.16
C SER A 147 18.21 0.11 2.52
N LEU A 148 18.06 1.44 2.49
CA LEU A 148 19.05 2.36 1.92
C LEU A 148 20.45 2.20 2.53
N LEU A 149 20.55 1.97 3.84
CA LEU A 149 21.84 1.80 4.53
C LEU A 149 22.60 0.54 4.09
N PRO A 150 22.07 -0.69 4.25
CA PRO A 150 22.74 -1.90 3.78
C PRO A 150 22.87 -1.93 2.26
N TRP A 151 21.93 -1.34 1.51
CA TRP A 151 22.04 -1.21 0.05
C TRP A 151 23.23 -0.34 -0.35
N GLY A 152 23.37 0.84 0.24
CA GLY A 152 24.50 1.74 -0.02
C GLY A 152 25.84 1.11 0.40
N ALA A 153 25.87 0.42 1.55
CA ALA A 153 27.05 -0.31 2.01
C ALA A 153 27.44 -1.42 1.02
N TYR A 154 26.47 -2.18 0.49
CA TYR A 154 26.69 -3.19 -0.54
C TYR A 154 27.28 -2.59 -1.82
N LEU A 155 26.75 -1.46 -2.30
CA LEU A 155 27.25 -0.83 -3.52
C LEU A 155 28.66 -0.27 -3.37
N ALA A 156 28.95 0.35 -2.22
CA ALA A 156 30.31 0.78 -1.89
C ALA A 156 31.25 -0.44 -1.90
N ALA A 157 30.84 -1.53 -1.24
CA ALA A 157 31.64 -2.74 -1.17
C ALA A 157 31.89 -3.40 -2.53
N SER A 158 30.84 -3.56 -3.34
CA SER A 158 30.95 -4.11 -4.69
C SER A 158 31.84 -3.24 -5.59
N SER A 159 31.81 -1.93 -5.42
CA SER A 159 32.67 -0.98 -6.16
C SER A 159 34.15 -1.15 -5.82
N PHE A 160 34.49 -1.38 -4.54
CA PHE A 160 35.86 -1.69 -4.13
C PHE A 160 36.33 -3.04 -4.67
N ILE A 161 35.49 -4.07 -4.60
CA ILE A 161 35.80 -5.42 -5.06
C ILE A 161 36.03 -5.47 -6.57
N THR A 162 35.25 -4.71 -7.35
CA THR A 162 35.31 -4.71 -8.81
C THR A 162 36.31 -3.70 -9.38
N SER A 163 37.08 -3.01 -8.52
CA SER A 163 38.11 -2.03 -8.91
C SER A 163 37.62 -0.89 -9.81
N LYS A 164 36.35 -0.48 -9.72
CA LYS A 164 35.84 0.69 -10.48
C LYS A 164 36.42 2.03 -9.98
N MET A 165 37.00 2.07 -8.79
CA MET A 165 37.53 3.31 -8.17
C MET A 165 39.04 3.52 -8.30
N ILE A 166 39.81 2.52 -8.75
CA ILE A 166 41.28 2.63 -8.87
C ILE A 166 41.70 2.15 -10.26
N GLN A 167 41.35 2.90 -11.29
CA GLN A 167 42.15 2.97 -12.51
C GLN A 167 42.90 4.30 -12.48
N ILE A 168 43.92 4.40 -11.62
CA ILE A 168 44.96 5.42 -11.81
C ILE A 168 45.87 4.84 -12.89
N SER A 169 45.81 5.43 -14.08
CA SER A 169 46.69 5.12 -15.19
C SER A 169 48.15 5.29 -14.76
N THR A 170 48.89 4.19 -14.71
CA THR A 170 50.35 4.20 -14.89
C THR A 170 50.68 4.03 -16.35
#